data_AF-A0A1I4S6A0-F1
#
_entry.id   AF-A0A1I4S6A0-F1
#
_cell.length_a   1.000
_cell.length_b   1.000
_cell.length_c   1.000
_cell.angle_alpha   90.00
_cell.angle_beta   90.00
_cell.angle_gamma   90.00
#
_symmetry.space_group_name_H-M   'P 1'
#
loop_
_entity.id
_entity.type
_entity.pdbx_description
1 polymer ?
#
loop_
_entity_poly.entity_id
_entity_poly.type
_entity_poly.pdbx_seq_one_letter_code
_entity_poly.pdbx_strand_id
1 'polypeptide(L)'
;MSFIQESSTEFDSARLTLVHPRDKEQQHPLKTEPLFNLPAMQQRLLQLLQTTLELPRVLELFFRELHGQMCVDGLEYRHESHKLNLALGVQKLHRCSYRMTHEGAYLGEVVFCRGKRFSERQLQILEALLGSLLFPLRNALLYRQAIAAALNDSLTCAGNRLALEQSLQREIQHSIRQRSDLSIIAIDLDHFKKINDSYGHAIGDEALKATVNCINDCLRAVDGVYRMGGEEFVAVLPNTAVEAALLVAERICRRIAGMQFAIDGQDIPLSASLGVATRRTDESAATMLERADQLMYQAKQNGRNCVVGESATH
;
A
#
# COMPACT_ATOMS: atom_id res chain seq x y z
N MET A 1 3.70 4.41 -42.28
CA MET A 1 4.88 4.42 -41.39
C MET A 1 4.94 5.79 -40.70
N SER A 2 4.25 5.94 -39.57
CA SER A 2 4.31 7.19 -38.79
C SER A 2 5.50 7.12 -37.85
N PHE A 3 6.47 8.00 -38.08
CA PHE A 3 7.59 8.21 -37.18
C PHE A 3 7.07 8.68 -35.81
N ILE A 4 7.38 7.91 -34.76
CA ILE A 4 7.19 8.31 -33.37
C ILE A 4 8.30 9.33 -33.08
N GLN A 5 7.96 10.61 -32.98
CA GLN A 5 8.92 11.63 -32.55
C GLN A 5 8.77 11.81 -31.05
N GLU A 6 9.63 11.12 -30.29
CA GLU A 6 9.79 11.31 -28.86
C GLU A 6 10.40 12.69 -28.61
N SER A 7 9.68 13.57 -27.91
CA SER A 7 10.25 14.81 -27.36
C SER A 7 10.57 14.56 -25.88
N SER A 8 11.85 14.39 -25.58
CA SER A 8 12.38 14.30 -24.23
C SER A 8 13.02 15.63 -23.82
N THR A 9 12.63 16.17 -22.67
CA THR A 9 13.26 17.35 -22.07
C THR A 9 14.19 16.86 -20.96
N GLU A 10 15.50 17.03 -21.15
CA GLU A 10 16.54 16.70 -20.15
C GLU A 10 16.76 17.89 -19.22
N PHE A 11 16.62 17.67 -17.92
CA PHE A 11 17.09 18.59 -16.88
C PHE A 11 18.08 17.81 -16.01
N ASP A 12 19.24 18.39 -15.67
CA ASP A 12 20.32 17.81 -14.85
C ASP A 12 19.92 16.49 -14.15
N SER A 13 20.33 15.35 -14.72
CA SER A 13 20.12 13.95 -14.28
C SER A 13 18.69 13.35 -14.33
N ALA A 14 17.69 14.06 -14.84
CA ALA A 14 16.30 13.61 -14.98
C ALA A 14 15.80 13.67 -16.43
N ARG A 15 15.04 12.64 -16.85
CA ARG A 15 14.41 12.58 -18.18
C ARG A 15 12.90 12.61 -18.05
N LEU A 16 12.29 13.59 -18.72
CA LEU A 16 10.86 13.69 -18.96
C LEU A 16 10.61 13.36 -20.43
N THR A 17 9.81 12.33 -20.71
CA THR A 17 9.44 11.97 -22.09
C THR A 17 7.93 12.11 -22.26
N LEU A 18 7.52 12.90 -23.26
CA LEU A 18 6.13 12.99 -23.70
C LEU A 18 5.78 11.75 -24.53
N VAL A 19 4.72 11.02 -24.15
CA VAL A 19 4.42 9.69 -24.72
C VAL A 19 3.39 9.72 -25.88
N HIS A 20 2.65 10.82 -26.12
CA HIS A 20 1.65 10.94 -27.21
C HIS A 20 1.70 12.29 -27.96
N PRO A 21 1.32 12.34 -29.27
CA PRO A 21 1.90 13.30 -30.22
C PRO A 21 1.22 14.68 -30.31
N ARG A 22 2.03 15.63 -30.79
CA ARG A 22 1.67 16.96 -31.31
C ARG A 22 0.87 16.84 -32.61
N ASP A 23 -0.23 17.57 -32.75
CA ASP A 23 -0.86 17.86 -34.05
C ASP A 23 -0.72 19.36 -34.33
N LYS A 24 -0.37 19.67 -35.59
CA LYS A 24 0.07 20.99 -36.08
C LYS A 24 -0.91 22.13 -35.77
N GLU A 25 -0.33 23.28 -35.40
CA GLU A 25 -0.99 24.53 -35.02
C GLU A 25 -1.87 25.15 -36.13
N GLN A 26 -3.00 25.75 -35.71
CA GLN A 26 -3.57 26.92 -36.35
C GLN A 26 -3.66 28.03 -35.30
N GLN A 27 -2.93 29.12 -35.52
CA GLN A 27 -2.82 30.25 -34.62
C GLN A 27 -4.16 31.00 -34.53
N HIS A 28 -4.64 31.28 -33.32
CA HIS A 28 -5.69 32.26 -33.04
C HIS A 28 -5.16 33.26 -31.99
N PRO A 29 -5.41 34.58 -32.13
CA PRO A 29 -4.85 35.57 -31.22
C PRO A 29 -5.53 35.52 -29.84
N LEU A 30 -4.72 35.51 -28.78
CA LEU A 30 -5.17 35.38 -27.39
C LEU A 30 -5.77 36.70 -26.84
N LYS A 31 -6.92 36.57 -26.16
CA LYS A 31 -7.36 37.51 -25.13
C LYS A 31 -6.38 37.45 -23.96
N THR A 32 -6.04 38.60 -23.41
CA THR A 32 -5.14 38.82 -22.27
C THR A 32 -5.49 37.95 -21.07
N GLU A 33 -4.75 36.87 -20.88
CA GLU A 33 -4.71 36.09 -19.64
C GLU A 33 -3.97 36.91 -18.55
N PRO A 34 -4.33 36.77 -17.26
CA PRO A 34 -3.60 37.41 -16.16
C PRO A 34 -2.12 37.04 -16.23
N LEU A 35 -1.25 37.93 -15.74
CA LEU A 35 0.21 37.83 -15.83
C LEU A 35 0.73 36.53 -15.19
N PHE A 36 0.76 35.43 -15.95
CA PHE A 36 1.24 34.14 -15.49
C PHE A 36 2.75 34.25 -15.20
N ASN A 37 3.11 34.27 -13.92
CA ASN A 37 4.49 34.35 -13.46
C ASN A 37 5.01 32.95 -13.11
N LEU A 38 5.62 32.30 -14.11
CA LEU A 38 6.19 30.96 -13.99
C LEU A 38 7.24 30.86 -12.86
N PRO A 39 8.25 31.74 -12.75
CA PRO A 39 9.21 31.70 -11.65
C PRO A 39 8.56 31.77 -10.26
N ALA A 40 7.59 32.66 -10.06
CA ALA A 40 6.90 32.78 -8.78
C ALA A 40 6.09 31.52 -8.44
N MET A 41 5.49 30.87 -9.45
CA MET A 41 4.78 29.61 -9.28
C MET A 41 5.72 28.45 -8.94
N GLN A 42 6.85 28.33 -9.65
CA GLN A 42 7.88 27.34 -9.34
C GLN A 42 8.40 27.49 -7.91
N GLN A 43 8.68 28.73 -7.47
CA GLN A 43 9.11 29.01 -6.11
C GLN A 43 8.08 28.56 -5.07
N ARG A 44 6.78 28.87 -5.29
CA ARG A 44 5.71 28.39 -4.39
C ARG A 44 5.62 26.87 -4.36
N LEU A 45 5.68 26.21 -5.51
CA LEU A 45 5.68 24.76 -5.58
C LEU A 45 6.86 24.15 -4.81
N LEU A 46 8.07 24.66 -5.00
CA LEU A 46 9.24 24.17 -4.26
C LEU A 46 9.07 24.33 -2.73
N GLN A 47 8.46 25.43 -2.27
CA GLN A 47 8.18 25.63 -0.84
C GLN A 47 7.09 24.70 -0.33
N LEU A 48 6.00 24.51 -1.08
CA LEU A 48 4.84 23.72 -0.66
C LEU A 48 5.13 22.22 -0.71
N LEU A 49 5.71 21.72 -1.80
CA LEU A 49 5.86 20.28 -2.01
C LEU A 49 6.86 19.63 -1.05
N GLN A 50 7.79 20.40 -0.49
CA GLN A 50 8.75 19.91 0.51
C GLN A 50 8.15 19.75 1.92
N THR A 51 6.92 20.24 2.16
CA THR A 51 6.26 20.16 3.48
C THR A 51 5.71 18.78 3.83
N THR A 52 5.75 17.83 2.91
CA THR A 52 5.20 16.49 3.11
C THR A 52 5.98 15.46 2.30
N LEU A 53 6.03 14.24 2.84
CA LEU A 53 6.55 13.06 2.15
C LEU A 53 5.41 12.10 1.76
N GLU A 54 4.15 12.46 2.03
CA GLU A 54 3.00 11.65 1.66
C GLU A 54 2.69 11.85 0.18
N LEU A 55 2.91 10.80 -0.62
CA LEU A 55 2.72 10.84 -2.07
C LEU A 55 1.36 11.43 -2.52
N PRO A 56 0.20 11.00 -1.97
CA PRO A 56 -1.08 11.58 -2.35
C PRO A 56 -1.14 13.09 -2.09
N ARG A 57 -0.57 13.54 -0.96
CA ARG A 57 -0.57 14.95 -0.58
C ARG A 57 0.36 15.79 -1.46
N VAL A 58 1.54 15.28 -1.81
CA VAL A 58 2.44 15.93 -2.77
C VAL A 58 1.71 16.18 -4.09
N LEU A 59 1.04 15.16 -4.63
CA LEU A 59 0.30 15.27 -5.89
C LEU A 59 -0.90 16.22 -5.78
N GLU A 60 -1.62 16.22 -4.65
CA GLU A 60 -2.73 17.14 -4.39
C GLU A 60 -2.28 18.60 -4.34
N LEU A 61 -1.19 18.90 -3.61
CA LEU A 61 -0.62 20.25 -3.53
C LEU A 61 -0.18 20.75 -4.91
N PHE A 62 0.48 19.88 -5.69
CA PHE A 62 0.90 20.19 -7.05
C PHE A 62 -0.29 20.44 -7.98
N PHE A 63 -1.29 19.55 -7.95
CA PHE A 63 -2.51 19.68 -8.76
C PHE A 63 -3.27 20.96 -8.43
N ARG A 64 -3.38 21.34 -7.16
CA ARG A 64 -4.09 22.55 -6.74
C ARG A 64 -3.47 23.83 -7.31
N GLU A 65 -2.14 23.95 -7.31
CA GLU A 65 -1.45 25.09 -7.93
C GLU A 65 -1.67 25.12 -9.45
N LEU A 66 -1.63 23.96 -10.11
CA LEU A 66 -1.89 23.84 -11.56
C LEU A 66 -3.34 24.18 -11.93
N HIS A 67 -4.32 23.67 -11.18
CA HIS A 67 -5.73 23.90 -11.45
C HIS A 67 -6.07 25.40 -11.41
N GLY A 68 -5.55 26.12 -10.40
CA GLY A 68 -5.82 27.54 -10.19
C GLY A 68 -5.21 28.48 -11.25
N GLN A 69 -4.14 28.07 -11.94
CA GLN A 69 -3.38 28.95 -12.86
C GLN A 69 -3.42 28.50 -14.32
N MET A 70 -3.58 27.20 -14.59
CA MET A 70 -3.49 26.61 -15.94
C MET A 70 -4.79 25.92 -16.39
N CYS A 71 -5.84 25.96 -15.56
CA CYS A 71 -7.12 25.29 -15.81
C CYS A 71 -6.97 23.80 -16.14
N VAL A 72 -6.04 23.10 -15.47
CA VAL A 72 -5.95 21.63 -15.57
C VAL A 72 -7.16 21.03 -14.86
N ASP A 73 -7.96 20.23 -15.55
CA ASP A 73 -9.19 19.67 -14.98
C ASP A 73 -8.93 18.45 -14.10
N GLY A 74 -7.88 17.68 -14.38
CA GLY A 74 -7.49 16.53 -13.58
C GLY A 74 -6.04 16.10 -13.78
N LEU A 75 -5.53 15.37 -12.78
CA LEU A 75 -4.22 14.76 -12.72
C LEU A 75 -4.38 13.28 -12.35
N GLU A 76 -3.71 12.40 -13.09
CA GLU A 76 -3.61 10.98 -12.77
C GLU A 76 -2.12 10.61 -12.64
N TYR A 77 -1.78 9.89 -11.59
CA TYR A 77 -0.43 9.38 -11.36
C TYR A 77 -0.45 7.87 -11.30
N ARG A 78 0.42 7.23 -12.09
CA ARG A 78 0.52 5.78 -12.21
C ARG A 78 1.93 5.30 -11.93
N HIS A 79 2.05 4.21 -11.17
CA HIS A 79 3.31 3.50 -11.01
C HIS A 79 3.05 2.00 -11.00
N GLU A 80 3.42 1.31 -12.09
CA GLU A 80 3.07 -0.11 -12.29
C GLU A 80 3.71 -1.04 -11.25
N SER A 81 5.03 -0.96 -11.05
CA SER A 81 5.71 -1.87 -10.10
C SER A 81 5.27 -1.70 -8.65
N HIS A 82 4.79 -0.51 -8.26
CA HIS A 82 4.29 -0.24 -6.92
C HIS A 82 2.75 -0.30 -6.83
N LYS A 83 2.06 -0.72 -7.90
CA LYS A 83 0.58 -0.78 -8.02
C LYS A 83 -0.11 0.52 -7.57
N LEU A 84 0.45 1.67 -7.96
CA LEU A 84 -0.11 2.98 -7.61
C LEU A 84 -0.95 3.51 -8.76
N ASN A 85 -2.18 3.90 -8.43
CA ASN A 85 -3.05 4.66 -9.32
C ASN A 85 -3.81 5.70 -8.49
N LEU A 86 -3.44 6.97 -8.65
CA LEU A 86 -4.03 8.10 -7.94
C LEU A 86 -4.65 9.05 -8.96
N ALA A 87 -5.90 9.43 -8.75
CA ALA A 87 -6.61 10.35 -9.63
C ALA A 87 -7.15 11.54 -8.82
N LEU A 88 -6.94 12.74 -9.34
CA LEU A 88 -7.34 14.02 -8.78
C LEU A 88 -8.12 14.81 -9.83
N GLY A 89 -9.16 15.54 -9.40
CA GLY A 89 -10.00 16.35 -10.29
C GLY A 89 -10.91 15.51 -11.21
N VAL A 90 -11.36 16.13 -12.31
CA VAL A 90 -12.31 15.55 -13.26
C VAL A 90 -11.60 15.13 -14.53
N GLN A 91 -11.77 13.86 -14.92
CA GLN A 91 -11.19 13.34 -16.15
C GLN A 91 -11.88 13.92 -17.39
N LYS A 92 -11.08 14.47 -18.31
CA LYS A 92 -11.54 15.08 -19.56
C LYS A 92 -10.81 14.50 -20.78
N LEU A 93 -11.35 14.83 -21.97
CA LEU A 93 -10.95 14.25 -23.24
C LEU A 93 -9.48 14.50 -23.62
N HIS A 94 -9.01 15.74 -23.50
CA HIS A 94 -7.66 16.07 -23.95
C HIS A 94 -6.66 15.75 -22.86
N ARG A 95 -5.69 14.87 -23.16
CA ARG A 95 -4.71 14.37 -22.21
C ARG A 95 -3.28 14.60 -22.73
N CYS A 96 -2.36 14.85 -21.81
CA CYS A 96 -0.92 14.72 -22.04
C CYS A 96 -0.31 13.87 -20.93
N SER A 97 0.68 13.05 -21.28
CA SER A 97 1.31 12.11 -20.35
C SER A 97 2.83 12.27 -20.34
N TYR A 98 3.39 12.31 -19.13
CA TYR A 98 4.80 12.48 -18.88
C TYR A 98 5.34 11.31 -18.08
N ARG A 99 6.33 10.62 -18.66
CA ARG A 99 7.11 9.62 -17.95
C ARG A 99 8.17 10.31 -17.10
N MET A 100 8.17 10.07 -15.80
CA MET A 100 9.14 10.66 -14.86
C MET A 100 10.25 9.66 -14.53
N THR A 101 11.50 10.06 -14.77
CA THR A 101 12.68 9.27 -14.43
C THR A 101 13.79 10.15 -13.87
N HIS A 102 14.59 9.62 -12.96
CA HIS A 102 15.75 10.29 -12.37
C HIS A 102 16.87 9.27 -12.12
N GLU A 103 18.08 9.56 -12.60
CA GLU A 103 19.25 8.65 -12.49
C GLU A 103 18.95 7.20 -12.93
N GLY A 104 18.14 7.04 -13.98
CA GLY A 104 17.71 5.74 -14.50
C GLY A 104 16.58 5.06 -13.71
N ALA A 105 16.20 5.57 -12.54
CA ALA A 105 15.07 5.07 -11.78
C ALA A 105 13.74 5.61 -12.34
N TYR A 106 12.78 4.71 -12.56
CA TYR A 106 11.42 5.08 -12.94
C TYR A 106 10.64 5.56 -11.73
N LEU A 107 10.07 6.78 -11.83
CA LEU A 107 9.32 7.42 -10.76
C LEU A 107 7.81 7.42 -11.03
N GLY A 108 7.34 6.82 -12.12
CA GLY A 108 5.94 6.80 -12.50
C GLY A 108 5.59 7.70 -13.70
N GLU A 109 4.32 7.67 -14.06
CA GLU A 109 3.73 8.42 -15.16
C GLU A 109 2.72 9.42 -14.60
N VAL A 110 2.83 10.69 -15.00
CA VAL A 110 1.90 11.76 -14.65
C VAL A 110 1.10 12.13 -15.89
N VAL A 111 -0.22 11.99 -15.81
CA VAL A 111 -1.16 12.33 -16.87
C VAL A 111 -1.98 13.54 -16.46
N PHE A 112 -1.97 14.59 -17.26
CA PHE A 112 -2.87 15.72 -17.09
C PHE A 112 -4.00 15.65 -18.08
N CYS A 113 -5.18 16.12 -17.68
CA CYS A 113 -6.32 16.21 -18.58
C CYS A 113 -7.02 17.57 -18.51
N ARG A 114 -7.63 17.95 -19.63
CA ARG A 114 -8.40 19.19 -19.77
C ARG A 114 -9.54 19.04 -20.78
N GLY A 115 -10.60 19.83 -20.61
CA GLY A 115 -11.72 19.96 -21.55
C GLY A 115 -11.34 20.62 -22.88
N LYS A 116 -10.17 21.25 -22.97
CA LYS A 116 -9.60 21.84 -24.19
C LYS A 116 -8.19 21.31 -24.42
N ARG A 117 -7.78 21.17 -25.68
CA ARG A 117 -6.40 20.79 -26.06
C ARG A 117 -5.36 21.70 -25.41
N PHE A 118 -4.23 21.15 -24.99
CA PHE A 118 -3.08 21.91 -24.50
C PHE A 118 -2.38 22.62 -25.66
N SER A 119 -2.07 23.91 -25.52
CA SER A 119 -1.21 24.64 -26.45
C SER A 119 0.27 24.30 -26.21
N GLU A 120 1.14 24.55 -27.19
CA GLU A 120 2.58 24.31 -27.03
C GLU A 120 3.16 25.08 -25.83
N ARG A 121 2.76 26.34 -25.67
CA ARG A 121 3.16 27.16 -24.50
C ARG A 121 2.72 26.52 -23.17
N GLN A 122 1.53 25.93 -23.12
CA GLN A 122 1.04 25.24 -21.92
C GLN A 122 1.83 23.98 -21.62
N LEU A 123 2.20 23.20 -22.64
CA LEU A 123 3.04 22.02 -22.48
C LEU A 123 4.45 22.40 -21.97
N GLN A 124 5.05 23.46 -22.51
CA GLN A 124 6.34 23.97 -22.02
C GLN A 124 6.29 24.43 -20.55
N ILE A 125 5.21 25.10 -20.17
CA ILE A 125 4.98 25.50 -18.77
C ILE A 125 4.82 24.26 -17.87
N LEU A 126 4.04 23.26 -18.30
CA LEU A 126 3.87 22.01 -17.54
C LEU A 126 5.21 21.29 -17.35
N GLU A 127 6.01 21.18 -18.40
CA GLU A 127 7.35 20.58 -18.34
C GLU A 127 8.25 21.32 -17.33
N ALA A 128 8.22 22.65 -17.32
CA ALA A 128 8.98 23.46 -16.36
C ALA A 128 8.49 23.29 -14.91
N LEU A 129 7.18 23.09 -14.70
CA LEU A 129 6.60 22.87 -13.37
C LEU A 129 6.80 21.43 -12.88
N LEU A 130 6.84 20.44 -13.78
CA LEU A 130 7.18 19.05 -13.47
C LEU A 130 8.60 18.92 -12.89
N GLY A 131 9.52 19.81 -13.29
CA GLY A 131 10.82 19.94 -12.64
C GLY A 131 10.73 20.21 -11.13
N SER A 132 9.72 20.98 -10.69
CA SER A 132 9.47 21.23 -9.26
C SER A 132 8.83 20.03 -8.54
N LEU A 133 8.16 19.13 -9.26
CA LEU A 133 7.55 17.91 -8.70
C LEU A 133 8.57 16.76 -8.56
N LEU A 134 9.60 16.72 -9.41
CA LEU A 134 10.54 15.60 -9.54
C LEU A 134 11.10 15.12 -8.19
N PHE A 135 11.77 15.99 -7.45
CA PHE A 135 12.41 15.61 -6.18
C PHE A 135 11.41 15.34 -5.06
N PRO A 136 10.34 16.14 -4.86
CA PRO A 136 9.27 15.77 -3.92
C PRO A 136 8.64 14.41 -4.21
N LEU A 137 8.38 14.09 -5.49
CA LEU A 137 7.84 12.80 -5.90
C LEU A 137 8.83 11.66 -5.58
N ARG A 138 10.10 11.82 -5.96
CA ARG A 138 11.17 10.87 -5.62
C ARG A 138 11.26 10.65 -4.11
N ASN A 139 11.29 11.72 -3.33
CA ASN A 139 11.41 11.64 -1.87
C ASN A 139 10.20 10.96 -1.23
N ALA A 140 8.98 11.23 -1.73
CA ALA A 140 7.78 10.54 -1.27
C ALA A 140 7.81 9.04 -1.60
N LEU A 141 8.32 8.65 -2.78
CA LEU A 141 8.51 7.25 -3.15
C LEU A 141 9.58 6.55 -2.29
N LEU A 142 10.73 7.19 -2.07
CA LEU A 142 11.80 6.67 -1.21
C LEU A 142 11.33 6.53 0.24
N TYR A 143 10.62 7.54 0.76
CA TYR A 143 10.04 7.49 2.09
C TYR A 143 9.04 6.34 2.20
N ARG A 144 8.16 6.18 1.22
CA ARG A 144 7.22 5.05 1.19
C ARG A 144 7.93 3.70 1.19
N GLN A 145 9.01 3.55 0.40
CA GLN A 145 9.82 2.33 0.40
C GLN A 145 10.50 2.09 1.74
N ALA A 146 11.07 3.13 2.35
CA ALA A 146 11.70 3.03 3.67
C ALA A 146 10.69 2.62 4.75
N ILE A 147 9.48 3.20 4.74
CA ILE A 147 8.40 2.82 5.66
C ILE A 147 7.95 1.38 5.42
N ALA A 148 7.75 0.96 4.16
CA ALA A 148 7.38 -0.41 3.85
C ALA A 148 8.45 -1.40 4.31
N ALA A 149 9.74 -1.11 4.11
CA ALA A 149 10.84 -1.93 4.59
C ALA A 149 10.94 -1.96 6.12
N ALA A 150 10.57 -0.86 6.80
CA ALA A 150 10.60 -0.77 8.25
C ALA A 150 9.39 -1.44 8.93
N LEU A 151 8.25 -1.56 8.24
CA LEU A 151 6.98 -2.01 8.80
C LEU A 151 6.50 -3.35 8.26
N ASN A 152 7.09 -3.89 7.20
CA ASN A 152 6.72 -5.19 6.66
C ASN A 152 7.84 -6.22 6.85
N ASP A 153 7.45 -7.48 6.99
CA ASP A 153 8.35 -8.62 6.91
C ASP A 153 8.81 -8.80 5.45
N SER A 154 10.13 -8.88 5.23
CA SER A 154 10.72 -8.93 3.90
C SER A 154 10.41 -10.21 3.13
N LEU A 155 10.12 -11.31 3.84
CA LEU A 155 9.82 -12.60 3.24
C LEU A 155 8.35 -12.71 2.82
N THR A 156 7.44 -12.38 3.73
CA THR A 156 6.00 -12.63 3.56
C THR A 156 5.20 -11.39 3.16
N CYS A 157 5.80 -10.19 3.22
CA CYS A 157 5.14 -8.90 3.04
C CYS A 157 4.00 -8.60 4.04
N ALA A 158 3.76 -9.46 5.03
CA ALA A 158 2.88 -9.15 6.17
C ALA A 158 3.47 -8.00 6.99
N GLY A 159 2.65 -7.32 7.82
CA GLY A 159 3.20 -6.36 8.77
C GLY A 159 4.18 -7.05 9.72
N ASN A 160 5.26 -6.39 10.12
CA ASN A 160 6.17 -6.95 11.12
C ASN A 160 5.69 -6.64 12.55
N ARG A 161 6.46 -7.09 13.55
CA ARG A 161 6.17 -6.82 14.97
C ARG A 161 5.98 -5.33 15.29
N LEU A 162 6.81 -4.45 14.73
CA LEU A 162 6.69 -3.01 14.95
C LEU A 162 5.37 -2.47 14.37
N ALA A 163 4.98 -2.93 13.18
CA ALA A 163 3.70 -2.57 12.59
C ALA A 163 2.49 -3.09 13.38
N LEU A 164 2.59 -4.29 13.97
CA LEU A 164 1.55 -4.82 14.86
C LEU A 164 1.38 -3.92 16.08
N GLU A 165 2.47 -3.57 16.75
CA GLU A 165 2.43 -2.73 17.96
C GLU A 165 1.78 -1.37 17.67
N GLN A 166 2.17 -0.72 16.57
CA GLN A 166 1.58 0.54 16.12
C GLN A 166 0.10 0.40 15.74
N SER A 167 -0.26 -0.69 15.05
CA SER A 167 -1.63 -0.95 14.64
C SER A 167 -2.54 -1.21 15.84
N LEU A 168 -2.14 -2.09 16.76
CA LEU A 168 -2.91 -2.40 17.96
C LEU A 168 -3.13 -1.17 18.84
N GLN A 169 -2.10 -0.34 19.05
CA GLN A 169 -2.28 0.90 19.79
C GLN A 169 -3.33 1.81 19.13
N ARG A 170 -3.29 1.95 17.81
CA ARG A 170 -4.26 2.75 17.06
C ARG A 170 -5.67 2.19 17.15
N GLU A 171 -5.83 0.88 16.94
CA GLU A 171 -7.13 0.21 16.92
C GLU A 171 -7.76 0.11 18.30
N ILE A 172 -6.97 -0.04 19.37
CA ILE A 172 -7.48 0.04 20.75
C ILE A 172 -8.06 1.42 21.01
N GLN A 173 -7.32 2.49 20.66
CA GLN A 173 -7.81 3.87 20.84
C GLN A 173 -9.07 4.13 20.00
N HIS A 174 -9.14 3.55 18.80
CA HIS A 174 -10.31 3.63 17.94
C HIS A 174 -11.52 2.91 18.55
N SER A 175 -11.33 1.66 19.00
CA SER A 175 -12.33 0.83 19.70
C SER A 175 -12.90 1.53 20.93
N ILE A 176 -12.04 2.17 21.75
CA ILE A 176 -12.48 2.93 22.94
C ILE A 176 -13.38 4.10 22.53
N ARG A 177 -12.99 4.88 21.51
CA ARG A 177 -13.77 6.04 21.06
C ARG A 177 -15.11 5.66 20.43
N GLN A 178 -15.13 4.56 19.67
CA GLN A 178 -16.34 4.12 18.96
C GLN A 178 -17.20 3.15 19.75
N ARG A 179 -16.73 2.68 20.92
CA ARG A 179 -17.34 1.60 21.70
C ARG A 179 -17.59 0.35 20.85
N SER A 180 -16.63 0.04 19.98
CA SER A 180 -16.67 -1.14 19.10
C SER A 180 -15.75 -2.23 19.63
N ASP A 181 -16.06 -3.48 19.32
CA ASP A 181 -15.18 -4.60 19.65
C ASP A 181 -13.88 -4.56 18.82
N LEU A 182 -12.83 -5.17 19.35
CA LEU A 182 -11.56 -5.38 18.68
C LEU A 182 -11.12 -6.79 19.03
N SER A 183 -10.92 -7.65 18.03
CA SER A 183 -10.40 -9.00 18.25
C SER A 183 -9.03 -9.17 17.60
N ILE A 184 -8.26 -10.10 18.14
CA ILE A 184 -7.05 -10.61 17.50
C ILE A 184 -7.09 -12.13 17.44
N ILE A 185 -6.32 -12.66 16.49
CA ILE A 185 -6.10 -14.09 16.31
C ILE A 185 -4.59 -14.31 16.33
N ALA A 186 -4.08 -15.01 17.34
CA ALA A 186 -2.73 -15.56 17.34
C ALA A 186 -2.74 -16.86 16.52
N ILE A 187 -1.77 -17.02 15.63
CA ILE A 187 -1.70 -18.11 14.65
C ILE A 187 -0.27 -18.65 14.66
N ASP A 188 -0.12 -19.97 14.75
CA ASP A 188 1.18 -20.63 14.63
C ASP A 188 1.08 -21.87 13.75
N LEU A 189 2.02 -22.00 12.82
CA LEU A 189 2.07 -23.14 11.90
C LEU A 189 2.55 -24.40 12.62
N ASP A 190 1.71 -25.43 12.58
CA ASP A 190 1.98 -26.68 13.24
C ASP A 190 3.15 -27.40 12.60
N HIS A 191 4.10 -27.81 13.43
CA HIS A 191 5.26 -28.61 13.01
C HIS A 191 6.12 -27.97 11.90
N PHE A 192 6.12 -26.64 11.78
CA PHE A 192 6.87 -25.93 10.73
C PHE A 192 8.38 -26.25 10.75
N LYS A 193 8.98 -26.43 11.92
CA LYS A 193 10.35 -26.95 12.03
C LYS A 193 10.57 -28.27 11.27
N LYS A 194 9.62 -29.21 11.30
CA LYS A 194 9.74 -30.48 10.55
C LYS A 194 9.72 -30.24 9.04
N ILE A 195 8.99 -29.24 8.57
CA ILE A 195 8.97 -28.85 7.15
C ILE A 195 10.36 -28.34 6.75
N ASN A 196 10.95 -27.44 7.54
CA ASN A 196 12.31 -26.97 7.31
C ASN A 196 13.34 -28.11 7.33
N ASP A 197 13.24 -29.00 8.33
CA ASP A 197 14.19 -30.10 8.50
C ASP A 197 14.07 -31.14 7.37
N SER A 198 12.87 -31.34 6.80
CA SER A 198 12.61 -32.36 5.77
C SER A 198 12.79 -31.86 4.34
N TYR A 199 12.47 -30.59 4.07
CA TYR A 199 12.42 -30.03 2.72
C TYR A 199 13.36 -28.83 2.52
N GLY A 200 14.03 -28.39 3.58
CA GLY A 200 14.93 -27.23 3.56
C GLY A 200 14.23 -25.90 3.76
N HIS A 201 15.01 -24.89 4.14
CA HIS A 201 14.50 -23.56 4.48
C HIS A 201 13.80 -22.84 3.33
N ALA A 202 14.24 -23.05 2.07
CA ALA A 202 13.59 -22.44 0.91
C ALA A 202 12.13 -22.88 0.76
N ILE A 203 11.82 -24.14 1.11
CA ILE A 203 10.46 -24.66 1.10
C ILE A 203 9.64 -24.11 2.27
N GLY A 204 10.25 -24.00 3.46
CA GLY A 204 9.61 -23.33 4.59
C GLY A 204 9.24 -21.88 4.26
N ASP A 205 10.13 -21.16 3.57
CA ASP A 205 9.89 -19.79 3.12
C ASP A 205 8.68 -19.68 2.18
N GLU A 206 8.53 -20.61 1.23
CA GLU A 206 7.35 -20.67 0.36
C GLU A 206 6.07 -21.04 1.13
N ALA A 207 6.17 -21.93 2.12
CA ALA A 207 5.04 -22.27 2.99
C ALA A 207 4.56 -21.05 3.81
N LEU A 208 5.48 -20.20 4.28
CA LEU A 208 5.13 -18.96 4.99
C LEU A 208 4.44 -17.96 4.08
N LYS A 209 4.92 -17.78 2.85
CA LYS A 209 4.26 -16.92 1.84
C LYS A 209 2.87 -17.43 1.50
N ALA A 210 2.73 -18.73 1.26
CA ALA A 210 1.44 -19.36 0.96
C ALA A 210 0.45 -19.18 2.13
N THR A 211 0.93 -19.33 3.36
CA THR A 211 0.14 -19.11 4.58
C THR A 211 -0.36 -17.67 4.67
N VAL A 212 0.50 -16.67 4.47
CA VAL A 212 0.08 -15.25 4.53
C VAL A 212 -0.93 -14.92 3.44
N ASN A 213 -0.76 -15.44 2.22
CA ASN A 213 -1.75 -15.26 1.15
C ASN A 213 -3.09 -15.90 1.53
N CYS A 214 -3.06 -17.12 2.07
CA CYS A 214 -4.25 -17.82 2.53
C CYS A 214 -4.99 -17.07 3.65
N ILE A 215 -4.25 -16.49 4.60
CA ILE A 215 -4.81 -15.63 5.66
C ILE A 215 -5.44 -14.39 5.03
N ASN A 216 -4.74 -13.66 4.16
CA ASN A 216 -5.25 -12.45 3.52
C ASN A 216 -6.55 -12.69 2.73
N ASP A 217 -6.68 -13.81 2.02
CA ASP A 217 -7.92 -14.20 1.33
C ASP A 217 -9.11 -14.39 2.28
N CYS A 218 -8.83 -14.66 3.55
CA CYS A 218 -9.82 -14.80 4.61
C CYS A 218 -10.08 -13.50 5.36
N LEU A 219 -9.36 -12.41 5.08
CA LEU A 219 -9.46 -11.15 5.80
C LEU A 219 -10.17 -10.07 4.97
N ARG A 220 -10.78 -9.10 5.65
CA ARG A 220 -11.36 -7.90 5.02
C ARG A 220 -10.24 -6.89 4.75
N ALA A 221 -10.49 -5.91 3.88
CA ALA A 221 -9.52 -4.85 3.58
C ALA A 221 -9.11 -3.98 4.78
N VAL A 222 -9.93 -3.97 5.85
CA VAL A 222 -9.65 -3.23 7.10
C VAL A 222 -8.91 -4.07 8.14
N ASP A 223 -8.87 -5.39 7.95
CA ASP A 223 -8.17 -6.31 8.83
C ASP A 223 -6.68 -6.32 8.46
N GLY A 224 -5.81 -6.70 9.39
CA GLY A 224 -4.37 -6.77 9.16
C GLY A 224 -3.78 -8.10 9.59
N VAL A 225 -2.82 -8.62 8.83
CA VAL A 225 -1.99 -9.77 9.23
C VAL A 225 -0.55 -9.31 9.48
N TYR A 226 0.02 -9.82 10.56
CA TYR A 226 1.35 -9.47 11.02
C TYR A 226 2.15 -10.72 11.34
N ARG A 227 3.45 -10.72 11.04
CA ARG A 227 4.38 -11.79 11.40
C ARG A 227 5.18 -11.38 12.64
N MET A 228 5.10 -12.19 13.69
CA MET A 228 5.73 -11.93 14.99
C MET A 228 7.09 -12.60 15.14
N GLY A 229 7.24 -13.79 14.55
CA GLY A 229 8.41 -14.64 14.68
C GLY A 229 8.62 -15.51 13.43
N GLY A 230 9.29 -16.65 13.62
CA GLY A 230 9.61 -17.57 12.52
C GLY A 230 8.36 -18.10 11.82
N GLU A 231 7.41 -18.64 12.57
CA GLU A 231 6.20 -19.32 12.09
C GLU A 231 4.90 -18.79 12.73
N GLU A 232 5.01 -17.65 13.43
CA GLU A 232 3.95 -17.03 14.24
C GLU A 232 3.40 -15.79 13.56
N PHE A 233 2.08 -15.72 13.46
CA PHE A 233 1.33 -14.61 12.90
C PHE A 233 0.25 -14.12 13.86
N VAL A 234 -0.13 -12.85 13.70
CA VAL A 234 -1.27 -12.24 14.39
C VAL A 234 -2.16 -11.59 13.36
N ALA A 235 -3.45 -11.91 13.37
CA ALA A 235 -4.46 -11.15 12.65
C ALA A 235 -5.15 -10.16 13.60
N VAL A 236 -5.33 -8.92 13.17
CA VAL A 236 -6.05 -7.87 13.91
C VAL A 236 -7.36 -7.59 13.18
N LEU A 237 -8.48 -7.67 13.90
CA LEU A 237 -9.84 -7.55 13.40
C LEU A 237 -10.57 -6.38 14.08
N PRO A 238 -10.47 -5.16 13.53
CA PRO A 238 -11.22 -4.01 14.05
C PRO A 238 -12.73 -4.22 13.94
N ASN A 239 -13.49 -3.66 14.89
CA ASN A 239 -14.95 -3.71 14.90
C ASN A 239 -15.52 -5.13 14.73
N THR A 240 -14.92 -6.08 15.44
CA THR A 240 -15.27 -7.50 15.34
C THR A 240 -15.42 -8.08 16.75
N ALA A 241 -16.59 -8.66 17.02
CA ALA A 241 -16.90 -9.35 18.26
C ALA A 241 -16.32 -10.78 18.27
N VAL A 242 -16.26 -11.40 19.44
CA VAL A 242 -15.61 -12.71 19.63
C VAL A 242 -16.18 -13.81 18.75
N GLU A 243 -17.50 -13.85 18.54
CA GLU A 243 -18.17 -14.87 17.72
C GLU A 243 -17.79 -14.72 16.25
N ALA A 244 -17.76 -13.48 15.76
CA ALA A 244 -17.35 -13.19 14.39
C ALA A 244 -15.86 -13.47 14.18
N ALA A 245 -15.01 -13.16 15.17
CA ALA A 245 -13.58 -13.45 15.14
C ALA A 245 -13.31 -14.97 15.13
N LEU A 246 -14.06 -15.75 15.91
CA LEU A 246 -14.00 -17.21 15.90
C LEU A 246 -14.33 -17.78 14.52
N LEU A 247 -15.38 -17.28 13.84
CA LEU A 247 -15.71 -17.71 12.49
C LEU A 247 -14.59 -17.39 11.47
N VAL A 248 -13.92 -16.24 11.61
CA VAL A 248 -12.77 -15.87 10.78
C VAL A 248 -11.60 -16.81 11.06
N ALA A 249 -11.29 -17.09 12.33
CA ALA A 249 -10.23 -18.00 12.73
C ALA A 249 -10.48 -19.43 12.23
N GLU A 250 -11.70 -19.94 12.35
CA GLU A 250 -12.06 -21.26 11.83
C GLU A 250 -11.91 -21.33 10.31
N ARG A 251 -12.29 -20.25 9.60
CA ARG A 251 -12.10 -20.16 8.15
C ARG A 251 -10.62 -20.21 7.79
N ILE A 252 -9.78 -19.45 8.49
CA ILE A 252 -8.32 -19.45 8.29
C ILE A 252 -7.77 -20.86 8.54
N CYS A 253 -8.07 -21.46 9.70
CA CYS A 253 -7.60 -22.80 10.08
C CYS A 253 -7.98 -23.84 9.01
N ARG A 254 -9.24 -23.87 8.58
CA ARG A 254 -9.71 -24.78 7.52
C ARG A 254 -9.06 -24.52 6.16
N ARG A 255 -8.83 -23.25 5.79
CA ARG A 255 -8.21 -22.89 4.52
C ARG A 255 -6.73 -23.24 4.47
N ILE A 256 -6.01 -23.09 5.58
CA ILE A 256 -4.61 -23.55 5.70
C ILE A 256 -4.56 -25.08 5.60
N ALA A 257 -5.39 -25.78 6.38
CA ALA A 257 -5.44 -27.25 6.39
C ALA A 257 -5.85 -27.85 5.03
N GLY A 258 -6.71 -27.17 4.28
CA GLY A 258 -7.17 -27.58 2.96
C GLY A 258 -6.32 -27.05 1.79
N MET A 259 -5.23 -26.34 2.06
CA MET A 259 -4.37 -25.77 1.02
C MET A 259 -3.58 -26.87 0.32
N GLN A 260 -3.67 -26.92 -1.01
CA GLN A 260 -2.81 -27.77 -1.85
C GLN A 260 -1.45 -27.09 -2.00
N PHE A 261 -0.60 -27.24 -0.98
CA PHE A 261 0.78 -26.79 -1.03
C PHE A 261 1.66 -27.93 -1.53
N ALA A 262 1.95 -27.93 -2.84
CA ALA A 262 2.70 -28.99 -3.50
C ALA A 262 4.07 -28.50 -3.96
N ILE A 263 5.10 -29.32 -3.78
CA ILE A 263 6.47 -29.07 -4.26
C ILE A 263 6.93 -30.29 -5.04
N ASP A 264 7.42 -30.08 -6.26
CA ASP A 264 7.81 -31.13 -7.20
C ASP A 264 6.72 -32.22 -7.39
N GLY A 265 5.45 -31.83 -7.29
CA GLY A 265 4.28 -32.71 -7.43
C GLY A 265 3.93 -33.50 -6.16
N GLN A 266 4.61 -33.28 -5.05
CA GLN A 266 4.29 -33.88 -3.75
C GLN A 266 3.55 -32.87 -2.85
N ASP A 267 2.37 -33.25 -2.37
CA ASP A 267 1.62 -32.46 -1.41
C ASP A 267 2.31 -32.47 -0.04
N ILE A 268 2.52 -31.27 0.52
CA ILE A 268 3.07 -31.06 1.85
C ILE A 268 1.93 -30.56 2.75
N PRO A 269 1.50 -31.37 3.73
CA PRO A 269 0.42 -30.97 4.62
C PRO A 269 0.86 -29.80 5.51
N LEU A 270 0.04 -28.76 5.52
CA LEU A 270 0.18 -27.59 6.39
C LEU A 270 -1.06 -27.51 7.29
N SER A 271 -0.86 -27.23 8.57
CA SER A 271 -1.95 -26.88 9.48
C SER A 271 -1.49 -25.78 10.43
N ALA A 272 -2.44 -25.16 11.12
CA ALA A 272 -2.15 -24.12 12.10
C ALA A 272 -3.02 -24.27 13.34
N SER A 273 -2.45 -23.89 14.49
CA SER A 273 -3.15 -23.74 15.76
C SER A 273 -3.44 -22.26 16.00
N LEU A 274 -4.67 -21.93 16.39
CA LEU A 274 -5.13 -20.54 16.50
C LEU A 274 -5.75 -20.23 17.86
N GLY A 275 -5.43 -19.04 18.40
CA GLY A 275 -5.98 -18.48 19.64
C GLY A 275 -6.72 -17.17 19.38
N VAL A 276 -7.98 -17.05 19.80
CA VAL A 276 -8.81 -15.86 19.54
C VAL A 276 -9.11 -15.11 20.84
N ALA A 277 -8.73 -13.83 20.88
CA ALA A 277 -8.97 -12.94 22.02
C ALA A 277 -9.68 -11.66 21.57
N THR A 278 -10.70 -11.23 22.32
CA THR A 278 -11.40 -9.96 22.09
C THR A 278 -11.10 -8.99 23.23
N ARG A 279 -10.84 -7.73 22.88
CA ARG A 279 -10.36 -6.70 23.82
C ARG A 279 -11.35 -6.52 24.96
N ARG A 280 -10.84 -6.58 26.18
CA ARG A 280 -11.60 -6.29 27.40
C ARG A 280 -11.48 -4.80 27.77
N THR A 281 -12.38 -4.32 28.61
CA THR A 281 -12.28 -2.97 29.19
C THR A 281 -10.96 -2.82 29.93
N ASP A 282 -10.29 -1.68 29.73
CA ASP A 282 -8.97 -1.36 30.32
C ASP A 282 -7.83 -2.35 30.04
N GLU A 283 -7.97 -3.17 28.99
CA GLU A 283 -6.93 -4.10 28.57
C GLU A 283 -5.88 -3.43 27.67
N SER A 284 -4.61 -3.69 27.97
CA SER A 284 -3.49 -3.23 27.15
C SER A 284 -3.26 -4.16 25.93
N ALA A 285 -2.57 -3.65 24.91
CA ALA A 285 -2.18 -4.47 23.75
C ALA A 285 -1.36 -5.70 24.15
N ALA A 286 -0.43 -5.55 25.11
CA ALA A 286 0.43 -6.62 25.57
C ALA A 286 -0.34 -7.75 26.25
N THR A 287 -1.25 -7.40 27.17
CA THR A 287 -2.09 -8.37 27.87
C THR A 287 -3.08 -9.07 26.95
N MET A 288 -3.59 -8.36 25.93
CA MET A 288 -4.46 -8.94 24.91
C MET A 288 -3.69 -9.96 24.04
N LEU A 289 -2.47 -9.63 23.62
CA LEU A 289 -1.59 -10.53 22.87
C LEU A 289 -1.21 -11.77 23.67
N GLU A 290 -0.82 -11.61 24.93
CA GLU A 290 -0.49 -12.73 25.82
C GLU A 290 -1.66 -13.69 25.98
N ARG A 291 -2.88 -13.16 26.09
CA ARG A 291 -4.09 -13.98 26.19
C ARG A 291 -4.39 -14.75 24.90
N ALA A 292 -4.22 -14.11 23.73
CA ALA A 292 -4.36 -14.80 22.45
C ALA A 292 -3.31 -15.91 22.30
N ASP A 293 -2.07 -15.65 22.70
CA ASP A 293 -0.97 -16.63 22.68
C ASP A 293 -1.26 -17.84 23.60
N GLN A 294 -1.78 -17.60 24.81
CA GLN A 294 -2.19 -18.67 25.72
C GLN A 294 -3.28 -19.56 25.11
N LEU A 295 -4.28 -18.97 24.42
CA LEU A 295 -5.33 -19.72 23.74
C LEU A 295 -4.79 -20.50 22.54
N MET A 296 -3.86 -19.93 21.78
CA MET A 296 -3.16 -20.62 20.70
C MET A 296 -2.33 -21.80 21.21
N TYR A 297 -1.65 -21.62 22.35
CA TYR A 297 -0.93 -22.70 23.01
C TYR A 297 -1.88 -23.81 23.49
N GLN A 298 -3.06 -23.47 24.00
CA GLN A 298 -4.10 -24.46 24.31
C GLN A 298 -4.55 -25.22 23.05
N ALA A 299 -4.70 -24.54 21.91
CA ALA A 299 -5.01 -25.20 20.63
C ALA A 299 -3.92 -26.24 20.25
N LYS A 300 -2.64 -25.90 20.44
CA LYS A 300 -1.53 -26.86 20.25
C LYS A 300 -1.63 -28.07 21.18
N GLN A 301 -2.06 -27.87 22.43
CA GLN A 301 -2.26 -28.95 23.40
C GLN A 301 -3.48 -29.81 23.09
N ASN A 302 -4.53 -29.24 22.49
CA ASN A 302 -5.75 -29.93 22.07
C ASN A 302 -5.59 -30.80 20.81
N GLY A 303 -4.35 -31.03 20.38
CA GLY A 303 -4.05 -31.87 19.22
C GLY A 303 -3.72 -31.10 17.94
N ARG A 304 -3.57 -29.76 18.00
CA ARG A 304 -3.26 -28.88 16.87
C ARG A 304 -4.36 -28.82 15.81
N ASN A 305 -4.14 -28.06 14.74
CA ASN A 305 -5.11 -27.86 13.65
C ASN A 305 -6.51 -27.49 14.15
N CYS A 306 -6.56 -26.58 15.13
CA CYS A 306 -7.81 -26.18 15.76
C CYS A 306 -7.75 -24.73 16.24
N VAL A 307 -8.94 -24.22 16.56
CA VAL A 307 -9.14 -22.88 17.09
C VAL A 307 -9.59 -22.99 18.53
N VAL A 308 -8.97 -22.20 19.40
CA VAL A 308 -9.45 -21.98 20.77
C VAL A 308 -9.70 -20.49 20.93
N GLY A 309 -10.86 -20.13 21.47
CA GLY A 309 -11.17 -18.75 21.81
C GLY A 309 -12.01 -18.69 23.05
N GLU A 310 -12.30 -17.48 23.48
CA GLU A 310 -13.12 -17.25 24.67
C GLU A 310 -14.59 -17.53 24.39
N SER A 311 -15.27 -18.08 25.38
CA SER A 311 -16.73 -17.97 25.46
C SER A 311 -17.10 -16.52 25.73
N ALA A 312 -18.13 -16.00 25.06
CA ALA A 312 -18.61 -14.64 25.28
C ALA A 312 -18.96 -14.42 26.77
N THR A 313 -18.16 -13.64 27.48
CA THR A 313 -18.50 -13.12 28.80
C THR A 313 -19.27 -11.82 28.58
N HIS A 314 -20.60 -11.87 28.71
CA HIS A 314 -21.44 -10.68 28.82
C HIS A 314 -21.16 -9.89 30.10
#